data_AF-A0A960H5P3-F1
#
_entry.id   AF-A0A960H5P3-F1
#
_cell.length_a   1.000
_cell.length_b   1.000
_cell.length_c   1.000
_cell.angle_alpha   90.00
_cell.angle_beta   90.00
_cell.angle_gamma   90.00
#
_symmetry.space_group_name_H-M   'P 1'
#
loop_
_entity.id
_entity.type
_entity.pdbx_description
1 polymer ?
#
loop_
_entity_poly.entity_id
_entity_poly.type
_entity_poly.pdbx_seq_one_letter_code
_entity_poly.pdbx_strand_id
1 'polypeptide(L)'
;VPAARTVLVTLADPAQQAAARQRLTGLTIDPALVGAPPDGDVDVVIDVVYDGADLADVAQHTGLTVAAVVDAHVATPWRVGFGGFAPGFAYLVGGDPRLAVPRRAEPRTRVPAGSVGLAGEFSGVYPRESPGGWQLIGRTDAVLWDIDRTPPALLRPGMWVRFRAV
;
A
#
# COMPACT_ATOMS: atom_id res chain seq x y z
N VAL A 1 -6.17 15.06 -1.72
CA VAL A 1 -5.64 13.99 -0.85
C VAL A 1 -6.48 12.73 -1.04
N PRO A 2 -6.03 11.77 -1.86
CA PRO A 2 -6.73 10.50 -2.06
C PRO A 2 -6.64 9.61 -0.81
N ALA A 3 -7.67 8.80 -0.59
CA ALA A 3 -7.77 7.78 0.44
C ALA A 3 -8.55 6.56 -0.12
N ALA A 4 -8.81 5.56 0.72
CA ALA A 4 -9.38 4.28 0.28
C ALA A 4 -10.65 4.41 -0.58
N ARG A 5 -11.57 5.33 -0.24
CA ARG A 5 -12.86 5.53 -0.94
C ARG A 5 -13.23 7.00 -1.14
N THR A 6 -12.31 7.92 -0.88
CA THR A 6 -12.57 9.36 -0.93
C THR A 6 -11.37 10.12 -1.49
N VAL A 7 -11.63 11.31 -2.03
CA VAL A 7 -10.60 12.29 -2.35
C VAL A 7 -10.97 13.59 -1.64
N LEU A 8 -10.15 14.02 -0.67
CA LEU A 8 -10.30 15.31 -0.02
C LEU A 8 -9.68 16.41 -0.89
N VAL A 9 -10.46 17.42 -1.24
CA VAL A 9 -9.98 18.62 -1.94
C VAL A 9 -9.84 19.75 -0.93
N THR A 10 -8.62 20.21 -0.72
CA THR A 10 -8.31 21.36 0.17
C THR A 10 -8.26 22.63 -0.64
N LEU A 11 -8.97 23.67 -0.20
CA LEU A 11 -9.02 24.98 -0.84
C LEU A 11 -8.26 25.99 0.02
N ALA A 12 -7.58 26.95 -0.62
CA ALA A 12 -6.88 28.01 0.10
C ALA A 12 -7.85 29.01 0.75
N ASP A 13 -9.05 29.16 0.16
CA ASP A 13 -10.08 30.09 0.61
C ASP A 13 -11.47 29.40 0.59
N PRO A 14 -12.23 29.41 1.69
CA PRO A 14 -13.60 28.91 1.75
C PRO A 14 -14.54 29.50 0.69
N ALA A 15 -14.34 30.77 0.28
CA ALA A 15 -15.16 31.42 -0.74
C ALA A 15 -15.10 30.70 -2.10
N GLN A 16 -14.04 29.93 -2.36
CA GLN A 16 -13.87 29.17 -3.60
C GLN A 16 -14.71 27.89 -3.66
N GLN A 17 -15.37 27.49 -2.57
CA GLN A 17 -16.05 26.20 -2.47
C GLN A 17 -17.12 26.00 -3.55
N ALA A 18 -17.95 27.01 -3.82
CA ALA A 18 -19.01 26.92 -4.83
C ALA A 18 -18.44 26.74 -6.24
N ALA A 19 -17.42 27.54 -6.59
CA ALA A 19 -16.75 27.46 -7.90
C ALA A 19 -16.01 26.12 -8.07
N ALA A 20 -15.32 25.64 -7.03
CA ALA A 20 -14.66 24.34 -7.04
C ALA A 20 -15.67 23.20 -7.24
N ARG A 21 -16.80 23.22 -6.52
CA ARG A 21 -17.89 22.24 -6.70
C ARG A 21 -18.39 22.23 -8.15
N GLN A 22 -18.69 23.39 -8.72
CA GLN A 22 -19.18 23.49 -10.09
C GLN A 22 -18.19 22.89 -11.09
N ARG A 23 -16.89 23.19 -10.95
CA ARG A 23 -15.84 22.64 -11.81
C ARG A 23 -15.73 21.12 -11.66
N LEU A 24 -15.73 20.61 -10.43
CA LEU A 24 -15.63 19.17 -10.15
C LEU A 24 -16.80 18.37 -10.75
N THR A 25 -18.03 18.90 -10.69
CA THR A 25 -19.20 18.24 -11.31
C THR A 25 -19.09 18.16 -12.83
N GLY A 26 -18.35 19.08 -13.46
CA GLY A 26 -18.12 19.10 -14.91
C GLY A 26 -16.93 18.27 -15.38
N LEU A 27 -16.14 17.69 -14.47
CA LEU A 27 -15.00 16.85 -14.85
C LEU A 27 -15.46 15.49 -15.37
N THR A 28 -14.86 15.06 -16.47
CA THR A 28 -14.95 13.70 -16.97
C THR A 28 -13.69 12.94 -16.59
N ILE A 29 -13.86 11.70 -16.11
CA ILE A 29 -12.74 10.81 -15.82
C ILE A 29 -12.51 9.94 -17.06
N ASP A 30 -11.32 10.02 -17.65
CA ASP A 30 -10.91 9.11 -18.70
C ASP A 30 -10.46 7.77 -18.09
N PRO A 31 -11.18 6.67 -18.36
CA PRO A 31 -10.80 5.35 -17.85
C PRO A 31 -9.44 4.88 -18.39
N ALA A 32 -8.99 5.38 -19.55
CA ALA A 32 -7.69 5.02 -20.11
C ALA A 32 -6.50 5.50 -19.28
N LEU A 33 -6.71 6.44 -18.35
CA LEU A 33 -5.69 6.88 -17.39
C LEU A 33 -5.42 5.84 -16.29
N VAL A 34 -6.23 4.78 -16.19
CA VAL A 34 -5.98 3.67 -15.27
C VAL A 34 -4.98 2.72 -15.90
N GLY A 35 -3.70 2.91 -15.59
CA GLY A 35 -2.62 2.07 -16.10
C GLY A 35 -2.75 0.60 -15.68
N ALA A 36 -2.55 -0.30 -16.64
CA ALA A 36 -2.37 -1.73 -16.39
C ALA A 36 -1.02 -2.01 -15.72
N PRO A 37 -0.85 -3.16 -15.04
CA PRO A 37 0.45 -3.60 -14.57
C PRO A 37 1.46 -3.62 -15.73
N PRO A 38 2.71 -3.17 -15.52
CA PRO A 38 3.72 -3.24 -16.55
C PRO A 38 4.04 -4.72 -16.86
N ASP A 39 4.11 -5.07 -18.15
CA ASP A 39 4.56 -6.40 -18.63
C ASP A 39 6.07 -6.63 -18.41
N GLY A 40 6.81 -5.61 -17.94
CA GLY A 40 8.26 -5.63 -17.74
C GLY A 40 8.70 -5.02 -16.41
N ASP A 41 9.60 -4.03 -16.49
CA ASP A 41 10.22 -3.39 -15.32
C ASP A 41 9.19 -2.67 -14.44
N VAL A 42 9.33 -2.88 -13.13
CA VAL A 42 8.61 -2.11 -12.10
C VAL A 42 9.47 -0.94 -11.65
N ASP A 43 8.86 0.10 -11.09
CA ASP A 43 9.60 1.28 -10.61
C ASP A 43 10.53 0.95 -9.43
N VAL A 44 10.17 -0.05 -8.61
CA VAL A 44 10.97 -0.46 -7.44
C VAL A 44 10.75 -1.92 -7.09
N VAL A 45 11.84 -2.59 -6.69
CA VAL A 45 11.82 -3.93 -6.10
C VAL A 45 12.15 -3.81 -4.61
N ILE A 46 11.33 -4.43 -3.75
CA ILE A 46 11.55 -4.47 -2.30
C ILE A 46 11.82 -5.92 -1.89
N ASP A 47 13.01 -6.14 -1.31
CA ASP A 47 13.40 -7.43 -0.73
C ASP A 47 12.71 -7.64 0.61
N VAL A 48 12.10 -8.81 0.78
CA VAL A 48 11.28 -9.16 1.95
C VAL A 48 11.70 -10.51 2.49
N VAL A 49 12.02 -10.54 3.78
CA VAL A 49 12.10 -11.78 4.55
C VAL A 49 10.67 -12.11 5.02
N TYR A 50 10.11 -13.23 4.57
CA TYR A 50 8.74 -13.64 4.88
C TYR A 50 8.67 -14.42 6.20
N ASP A 51 8.94 -13.72 7.30
CA ASP A 51 8.93 -14.23 8.68
C ASP A 51 7.84 -13.57 9.55
N GLY A 52 6.82 -12.99 8.93
CA GLY A 52 5.80 -12.21 9.62
C GLY A 52 4.95 -13.01 10.59
N ALA A 53 4.61 -12.38 11.72
CA ALA A 53 3.88 -13.03 12.82
C ALA A 53 2.49 -13.56 12.44
N ASP A 54 1.86 -13.01 11.40
CA ASP A 54 0.52 -13.41 10.94
C ASP A 54 0.58 -14.21 9.63
N LEU A 55 1.77 -14.59 9.14
CA LEU A 55 1.90 -15.27 7.84
C LEU A 55 1.12 -16.60 7.79
N ALA A 56 1.16 -17.38 8.87
CA ALA A 56 0.38 -18.60 9.00
C ALA A 56 -1.14 -18.33 9.11
N ASP A 57 -1.53 -17.28 9.84
CA ASP A 57 -2.93 -16.89 9.99
C ASP A 57 -3.53 -16.40 8.67
N VAL A 58 -2.75 -15.65 7.87
CA VAL A 58 -3.12 -15.23 6.51
C VAL A 58 -3.30 -16.45 5.60
N ALA A 59 -2.40 -17.42 5.66
CA ALA A 59 -2.52 -18.66 4.91
C ALA A 59 -3.83 -19.39 5.26
N GLN A 60 -4.13 -19.53 6.56
CA GLN A 60 -5.39 -20.12 7.02
C GLN A 60 -6.62 -19.33 6.54
N HIS A 61 -6.59 -18.00 6.65
CA HIS A 61 -7.72 -17.15 6.28
C HIS A 61 -8.03 -17.19 4.77
N THR A 62 -6.99 -17.28 3.95
CA THR A 62 -7.10 -17.32 2.48
C THR A 62 -7.31 -18.72 1.92
N GLY A 63 -7.16 -19.76 2.75
CA GLY A 63 -7.17 -21.16 2.31
C GLY A 63 -5.93 -21.55 1.49
N LEU A 64 -4.86 -20.77 1.59
CA LEU A 64 -3.59 -20.99 0.92
C LEU A 64 -2.59 -21.69 1.86
N THR A 65 -1.51 -22.24 1.30
CA THR A 65 -0.33 -22.57 2.11
C THR A 65 0.51 -21.31 2.33
N VAL A 66 1.39 -21.32 3.35
CA VAL A 66 2.33 -20.22 3.57
C VAL A 66 3.15 -19.92 2.31
N ALA A 67 3.67 -20.96 1.64
CA ALA A 67 4.39 -20.79 0.37
C ALA A 67 3.52 -20.12 -0.69
N ALA A 68 2.26 -20.53 -0.84
CA ALA A 68 1.35 -19.93 -1.81
C ALA A 68 0.98 -18.47 -1.48
N VAL A 69 0.96 -18.08 -0.21
CA VAL A 69 0.82 -16.66 0.19
C VAL A 69 2.03 -15.84 -0.26
N VAL A 70 3.24 -16.36 -0.03
CA VAL A 70 4.48 -15.71 -0.46
C VAL A 70 4.50 -15.58 -1.98
N ASP A 71 4.24 -16.68 -2.70
CA ASP A 71 4.19 -16.73 -4.16
C ASP A 71 3.18 -15.72 -4.73
N ALA A 72 1.97 -15.67 -4.17
CA ALA A 72 0.95 -14.70 -4.58
C ALA A 72 1.41 -13.25 -4.36
N HIS A 73 2.12 -12.97 -3.25
CA HIS A 73 2.57 -11.61 -2.91
C HIS A 73 3.70 -11.12 -3.81
N VAL A 74 4.60 -12.02 -4.25
CA VAL A 74 5.75 -11.69 -5.12
C VAL A 74 5.41 -11.74 -6.61
N ALA A 75 4.47 -12.58 -7.03
CA ALA A 75 4.17 -12.81 -8.45
C ALA A 75 3.52 -11.60 -9.13
N THR A 76 2.60 -10.92 -8.42
CA THR A 76 1.84 -9.80 -8.97
C THR A 76 2.39 -8.47 -8.47
N PRO A 77 2.81 -7.55 -9.37
CA PRO A 77 3.20 -6.20 -8.98
C PRO A 77 2.04 -5.45 -8.32
N TRP A 78 2.38 -4.60 -7.35
CA TRP A 78 1.44 -3.75 -6.65
C TRP A 78 1.59 -2.31 -7.11
N ARG A 79 0.48 -1.59 -7.26
CA ARG A 79 0.49 -0.16 -7.56
C ARG A 79 0.35 0.67 -6.28
N VAL A 80 1.15 1.71 -6.12
CA VAL A 80 0.95 2.69 -5.05
C VAL A 80 -0.32 3.50 -5.35
N GLY A 81 -1.39 3.25 -4.59
CA GLY A 81 -2.66 3.96 -4.74
C GLY A 81 -2.59 5.36 -4.13
N PHE A 82 -2.20 5.44 -2.86
CA PHE A 82 -2.06 6.72 -2.15
C PHE A 82 -1.09 6.59 -0.96
N GLY A 83 -0.48 7.72 -0.58
CA GLY A 83 0.23 7.85 0.69
C GLY A 83 -0.72 8.31 1.80
N GLY A 84 -0.47 7.91 3.03
CA GLY A 84 -1.31 8.27 4.19
C GLY A 84 -0.78 7.63 5.47
N PHE A 85 -1.53 7.72 6.58
CA PHE A 85 -1.16 7.16 7.89
C PHE A 85 0.10 7.76 8.55
N ALA A 86 1.27 7.61 7.92
CA ALA A 86 2.54 8.16 8.37
C ALA A 86 3.43 8.54 7.17
N PRO A 87 4.41 9.44 7.32
CA PRO A 87 5.34 9.76 6.24
C PRO A 87 6.07 8.51 5.74
N GLY A 88 5.96 8.25 4.43
CA GLY A 88 6.52 7.06 3.76
C GLY A 88 5.61 5.83 3.74
N PHE A 89 4.49 5.83 4.46
CA PHE A 89 3.52 4.73 4.36
C PHE A 89 2.68 4.89 3.09
N ALA A 90 2.68 3.85 2.27
CA ALA A 90 1.96 3.77 1.01
C ALA A 90 0.97 2.61 1.05
N TYR A 91 -0.26 2.87 0.62
CA TYR A 91 -1.29 1.86 0.41
C TYR A 91 -1.14 1.31 -1.01
N LEU A 92 -0.79 0.03 -1.10
CA LEU A 92 -0.55 -0.68 -2.35
C LEU A 92 -1.82 -1.43 -2.77
N VAL A 93 -2.20 -1.35 -4.04
CA VAL A 93 -3.42 -1.95 -4.62
C VAL A 93 -3.10 -2.76 -5.87
N GLY A 94 -4.04 -3.58 -6.33
CA GLY A 94 -3.95 -4.29 -7.60
C GLY A 94 -3.02 -5.51 -7.62
N GLY A 95 -2.55 -5.95 -6.45
CA GLY A 95 -1.86 -7.24 -6.30
C GLY A 95 -2.80 -8.43 -6.46
N ASP A 96 -2.39 -9.59 -5.94
CA ASP A 96 -3.18 -10.81 -6.07
C ASP A 96 -4.46 -10.76 -5.21
N PRO A 97 -5.67 -10.85 -5.81
CA PRO A 97 -6.93 -10.74 -5.07
C PRO A 97 -7.15 -11.86 -4.06
N ARG A 98 -6.42 -12.99 -4.16
CA ARG A 98 -6.47 -14.09 -3.18
C ARG A 98 -5.91 -13.67 -1.82
N LEU A 99 -5.12 -12.60 -1.76
CA LEU A 99 -4.50 -12.09 -0.53
C LEU A 99 -5.40 -11.14 0.27
N ALA A 100 -6.66 -10.97 -0.14
CA ALA A 100 -7.60 -10.13 0.58
C ALA A 100 -7.92 -10.72 1.96
N VAL A 101 -7.43 -10.09 3.03
CA VAL A 101 -7.62 -10.53 4.42
C VAL A 101 -8.09 -9.39 5.31
N PRO A 102 -8.97 -9.62 6.30
CA PRO A 102 -9.41 -8.57 7.19
C PRO A 102 -8.26 -8.08 8.06
N ARG A 103 -8.41 -6.84 8.56
CA ARG A 103 -7.57 -6.35 9.65
C ARG A 103 -7.73 -7.24 10.87
N ARG A 104 -6.72 -7.26 11.74
CA ARG A 104 -6.84 -7.84 13.08
C ARG A 104 -7.98 -7.16 13.85
N ALA A 105 -8.70 -7.94 14.64
CA ALA A 105 -9.77 -7.43 15.50
C ALA A 105 -9.24 -6.39 16.50
N GLU A 106 -8.09 -6.67 17.10
CA GLU A 106 -7.37 -5.76 17.98
C GLU A 106 -6.05 -5.32 17.33
N PRO A 107 -5.78 -4.02 17.20
CA PRO A 107 -4.48 -3.54 16.72
C PRO A 107 -3.35 -3.92 17.67
N ARG A 108 -2.16 -4.20 17.13
CA ARG A 108 -0.94 -4.24 17.93
C ARG A 108 -0.62 -2.83 18.41
N THR A 109 -0.19 -2.74 19.66
CA THR A 109 0.37 -1.49 20.21
C THR A 109 1.70 -1.12 19.56
N ARG A 110 2.43 -2.12 19.04
CA ARG A 110 3.74 -1.94 18.41
C ARG A 110 3.92 -2.87 17.20
N VAL A 111 4.10 -2.28 16.03
CA VAL A 111 4.50 -2.94 14.78
C VAL A 111 5.89 -2.40 14.41
N PRO A 112 6.91 -3.26 14.24
CA PRO A 112 8.26 -2.81 13.89
C PRO A 112 8.34 -2.05 12.56
N ALA A 113 9.31 -1.14 12.44
CA ALA A 113 9.66 -0.53 11.17
C ALA A 113 10.06 -1.62 10.15
N GLY A 114 9.74 -1.41 8.87
CA GLY A 114 9.99 -2.37 7.81
C GLY A 114 8.99 -3.53 7.74
N SER A 115 8.03 -3.62 8.68
CA SER A 115 7.01 -4.69 8.63
C SER A 115 6.19 -4.58 7.34
N VAL A 116 6.06 -5.69 6.61
CA VAL A 116 5.22 -5.84 5.44
C VAL A 116 3.89 -6.44 5.87
N GLY A 117 2.78 -5.84 5.48
CA GLY A 117 1.46 -6.33 5.90
C GLY A 117 0.36 -6.22 4.87
N LEU A 118 -0.73 -6.92 5.17
CA LEU A 118 -1.97 -6.99 4.39
C LEU A 118 -3.18 -6.52 5.19
N ALA A 119 -4.11 -5.83 4.55
CA ALA A 119 -5.41 -5.48 5.10
C ALA A 119 -6.42 -5.12 4.00
N GLY A 120 -7.54 -5.84 3.93
CA GLY A 120 -8.49 -5.75 2.84
C GLY A 120 -7.81 -6.04 1.52
N GLU A 121 -8.04 -5.18 0.52
CA GLU A 121 -7.39 -5.24 -0.79
C GLU A 121 -5.95 -4.69 -0.80
N PHE A 122 -5.44 -4.22 0.35
CA PHE A 122 -4.19 -3.47 0.42
C PHE A 122 -3.01 -4.31 0.89
N SER A 123 -1.85 -4.06 0.30
CA SER A 123 -0.53 -4.33 0.88
C SER A 123 0.16 -3.01 1.24
N GLY A 124 1.25 -3.07 2.02
CA GLY A 124 1.91 -1.89 2.56
C GLY A 124 3.09 -2.24 3.46
N VAL A 125 3.98 -1.27 3.64
CA VAL A 125 5.17 -1.40 4.48
C VAL A 125 5.17 -0.30 5.53
N TYR A 126 5.33 -0.68 6.79
CA TYR A 126 5.39 0.24 7.92
C TYR A 126 6.73 1.00 7.89
N PRO A 127 6.77 2.33 7.66
CA PRO A 127 8.02 3.06 7.50
C PRO A 127 8.77 3.26 8.82
N ARG A 128 8.07 3.10 9.96
CA ARG A 128 8.55 3.37 11.32
C ARG A 128 7.80 2.47 12.29
N GLU A 129 8.32 2.34 13.50
CA GLU A 129 7.56 1.68 14.57
C GLU A 129 6.29 2.46 14.90
N SER A 130 5.13 1.79 14.89
CA SER A 130 3.84 2.40 15.22
C SER A 130 2.82 1.35 15.64
N PRO A 131 1.70 1.72 16.31
CA PRO A 131 0.55 0.83 16.43
C PRO A 131 -0.02 0.46 15.06
N GLY A 132 -0.58 -0.75 14.91
CA GLY A 132 -1.06 -1.23 13.63
C GLY A 132 -1.92 -2.48 13.72
N GLY A 133 -2.98 -2.54 12.90
CA GLY A 133 -3.93 -3.66 12.86
C GLY A 133 -3.87 -4.48 11.58
N TRP A 134 -2.81 -4.33 10.77
CA TRP A 134 -2.63 -5.13 9.57
C TRP A 134 -2.04 -6.49 9.91
N GLN A 135 -2.29 -7.47 9.04
CA GLN A 135 -1.70 -8.81 9.14
C GLN A 135 -0.26 -8.74 8.65
N LEU A 136 0.71 -9.04 9.50
CA LEU A 136 2.14 -8.95 9.19
C LEU A 136 2.63 -10.25 8.56
N ILE A 137 3.10 -10.17 7.32
CA ILE A 137 3.52 -11.34 6.52
C ILE A 137 5.04 -11.42 6.32
N GLY A 138 5.77 -10.35 6.62
CA GLY A 138 7.23 -10.32 6.53
C GLY A 138 7.81 -8.98 6.95
N ARG A 139 9.08 -8.77 6.65
CA ARG A 139 9.81 -7.53 6.91
C ARG A 139 10.82 -7.21 5.80
N THR A 140 11.14 -5.94 5.66
CA THR A 140 12.19 -5.43 4.76
C THR A 140 13.10 -4.46 5.50
N ASP A 141 14.36 -4.39 5.09
CA ASP A 141 15.32 -3.37 5.53
C ASP A 141 15.30 -2.12 4.62
N ALA A 142 14.42 -2.09 3.62
CA ALA A 142 14.25 -0.92 2.77
C ALA A 142 13.89 0.33 3.59
N VAL A 143 14.46 1.49 3.21
CA VAL A 143 14.17 2.78 3.85
C VAL A 143 13.02 3.47 3.13
N LEU A 144 11.80 3.37 3.68
CA LEU A 144 10.57 3.90 3.06
C LEU A 144 10.48 5.42 3.12
N TRP A 145 11.08 6.03 4.14
CA TRP A 145 11.11 7.48 4.35
C TRP A 145 12.48 7.93 4.81
N ASP A 146 13.06 8.89 4.10
CA ASP A 146 14.30 9.55 4.46
C ASP A 146 14.16 11.03 4.10
N ILE A 147 14.34 11.94 5.07
CA ILE A 147 14.14 13.38 4.84
C ILE A 147 15.23 13.98 3.94
N ASP A 148 16.41 13.37 3.91
CA ASP A 148 17.57 13.86 3.17
C ASP A 148 17.63 13.28 1.74
N ARG A 149 16.78 12.29 1.43
CA ARG A 149 16.62 11.70 0.09
C ARG A 149 15.70 12.55 -0.79
N THR A 150 16.00 12.63 -2.10
CA THR A 150 15.11 13.24 -3.10
C THR A 150 14.62 12.20 -4.12
N PRO A 151 13.32 11.86 -4.15
CA PRO A 151 12.27 12.27 -3.22
C PRO A 151 12.36 11.58 -1.84
N PRO A 152 11.83 12.18 -0.76
CA PRO A 152 11.93 11.60 0.59
C PRO A 152 11.24 10.25 0.75
N ALA A 153 10.04 10.12 0.18
CA ALA A 153 9.30 8.86 0.16
C ALA A 153 9.79 7.95 -0.96
N LEU A 154 10.14 6.70 -0.61
CA LEU A 154 10.51 5.67 -1.59
C LEU A 154 9.32 5.35 -2.52
N LEU A 155 8.13 5.27 -1.94
CA LEU A 155 6.90 4.88 -2.62
C LEU A 155 6.01 6.11 -2.84
N ARG A 156 5.69 6.39 -4.11
CA ARG A 156 4.87 7.54 -4.51
C ARG A 156 3.65 7.08 -5.31
N PRO A 157 2.48 7.75 -5.16
CA PRO A 157 1.29 7.40 -5.92
C PRO A 157 1.56 7.25 -7.42
N GLY A 158 1.05 6.17 -8.01
CA GLY A 158 1.24 5.82 -9.42
C GLY A 158 2.40 4.85 -9.69
N MET A 159 3.37 4.71 -8.79
CA MET A 159 4.47 3.76 -8.96
C MET A 159 4.01 2.29 -8.86
N TRP A 160 4.71 1.40 -9.54
CA TRP A 160 4.61 -0.05 -9.45
C TRP A 160 5.76 -0.63 -8.60
N VAL A 161 5.39 -1.52 -7.68
CA VAL A 161 6.26 -2.15 -6.69
C VAL A 161 6.21 -3.65 -6.90
N ARG A 162 7.37 -4.31 -6.98
CA ARG A 162 7.45 -5.77 -6.91
C ARG A 162 8.13 -6.17 -5.61
N PHE A 163 7.56 -7.14 -4.92
CA PHE A 163 8.23 -7.76 -3.78
C PHE A 163 9.06 -8.95 -4.25
N ARG A 164 10.20 -9.17 -3.62
CA ARG A 164 11.07 -10.33 -3.86
C ARG A 164 11.38 -11.00 -2.53
N ALA A 165 11.16 -12.30 -2.44
CA ALA A 165 11.53 -13.08 -1.26
C ALA A 165 13.06 -13.25 -1.20
N VAL A 166 13.64 -13.04 -0.01
CA VAL A 166 15.08 -13.21 0.29
C VAL A 166 15.31 -13.97 1.59
#